data_AF-A0A167UBR1-F1
#
_entry.id   AF-A0A167UBR1-F1
#
_cell.length_a   1.000
_cell.length_b   1.000
_cell.length_c   1.000
_cell.angle_alpha   90.00
_cell.angle_beta   90.00
_cell.angle_gamma   90.00
#
_symmetry.space_group_name_H-M   'P 1'
#
loop_
_entity.id
_entity.type
_entity.pdbx_description
1 polymer ?
#
loop_
_entity_poly.entity_id
_entity_poly.type
_entity_poly.pdbx_seq_one_letter_code
_entity_poly.pdbx_strand_id
1 'polypeptide(L)'
;MQVNRRLLELAFTYPFLMHASLAVAFTYDRHLNGSVGCRRTVEECYHWSQSTVLLNKRLRGPIENKDKDPIWGTAAALVILIFSSPDAYTPEQAWPLKSSDSSDLNWLRMSKGKMSLWHIVNPLRPDSLFRVMAATFAQMHSPLPEGGMDGIPRALASVCNLEDSSTAETNTYFHAAHAVSQILDLPDSEVTTGPTQLFMRSIHGPFENLLRKKDPVALLLLYLWYRKASRIIAKWILQESSVAYASAPDDPRL
;
A
#
# COMPACT_ATOMS: atom_id res chain seq x y z
N MET A 1 18.93 10.09 -2.89
CA MET A 1 19.26 10.26 -4.32
C MET A 1 19.83 9.01 -5.00
N GLN A 2 20.80 8.27 -4.43
CA GLN A 2 21.46 7.16 -5.12
C GLN A 2 20.55 5.95 -5.45
N VAL A 3 19.59 5.62 -4.56
CA VAL A 3 18.63 4.51 -4.78
C VAL A 3 17.69 4.79 -5.95
N ASN A 4 17.13 6.01 -6.02
CA ASN A 4 16.22 6.41 -7.10
C ASN A 4 16.91 6.37 -8.47
N ARG A 5 18.18 6.81 -8.54
CA ARG A 5 18.97 6.73 -9.77
C ARG A 5 19.18 5.28 -10.22
N ARG A 6 19.55 4.37 -9.32
CA ARG A 6 19.74 2.95 -9.67
C ARG A 6 18.43 2.27 -10.06
N LEU A 7 17.32 2.61 -9.42
CA LEU A 7 16.01 2.10 -9.81
C LEU A 7 15.59 2.60 -11.20
N LEU A 8 15.91 3.86 -11.52
CA LEU A 8 15.72 4.43 -12.86
C LEU A 8 16.60 3.71 -13.90
N GLU A 9 17.87 3.43 -13.59
CA GLU A 9 18.76 2.65 -14.46
C GLU A 9 18.16 1.26 -14.76
N LEU A 10 17.60 0.58 -13.74
CA LEU A 10 16.89 -0.69 -13.94
C LEU A 10 15.62 -0.52 -14.81
N ALA A 11 14.92 0.60 -14.73
CA ALA A 11 13.75 0.85 -15.57
C ALA A 11 14.13 0.89 -17.06
N PHE A 12 15.33 1.33 -17.42
CA PHE A 12 15.80 1.30 -18.81
C PHE A 12 16.15 -0.11 -19.31
N THR A 13 16.47 -1.05 -18.41
CA THR A 13 16.87 -2.42 -18.78
C THR A 13 15.77 -3.46 -18.60
N TYR A 14 14.75 -3.19 -17.77
CA TYR A 14 13.66 -4.11 -17.44
C TYR A 14 12.31 -3.54 -17.88
N PRO A 15 11.75 -3.98 -19.04
CA PRO A 15 10.54 -3.40 -19.60
C PRO A 15 9.32 -3.41 -18.65
N PHE A 16 9.14 -4.46 -17.84
CA PHE A 16 8.03 -4.49 -16.89
C PHE A 16 8.15 -3.41 -15.80
N LEU A 17 9.37 -3.08 -15.37
CA LEU A 17 9.63 -1.96 -14.45
C LEU A 17 9.50 -0.61 -15.14
N MET A 18 9.95 -0.49 -16.39
CA MET A 18 9.75 0.70 -17.22
C MET A 18 8.26 1.06 -17.30
N HIS A 19 7.43 0.10 -17.74
CA HIS A 19 6.00 0.31 -17.89
C HIS A 19 5.33 0.64 -16.55
N ALA A 20 5.71 -0.01 -15.44
CA ALA A 20 5.16 0.34 -14.13
C ALA A 20 5.56 1.76 -13.69
N SER A 21 6.81 2.17 -13.96
CA SER A 21 7.31 3.51 -13.62
C SER A 21 6.58 4.59 -14.43
N LEU A 22 6.35 4.35 -15.73
CA LEU A 22 5.58 5.26 -16.59
C LEU A 22 4.12 5.35 -16.14
N ALA A 23 3.49 4.23 -15.79
CA ALA A 23 2.13 4.24 -15.25
C ALA A 23 2.05 5.06 -13.96
N VAL A 24 3.01 4.89 -13.03
CA VAL A 24 3.07 5.70 -11.80
C VAL A 24 3.24 7.18 -12.13
N ALA A 25 4.09 7.52 -13.09
CA ALA A 25 4.28 8.91 -13.53
C ALA A 25 2.99 9.52 -14.11
N PHE A 26 2.26 8.78 -14.95
CA PHE A 26 0.96 9.23 -15.47
C PHE A 26 -0.10 9.38 -14.37
N THR A 27 -0.17 8.44 -13.43
CA THR A 27 -1.06 8.54 -12.26
C THR A 27 -0.73 9.78 -11.44
N TYR A 28 0.56 10.05 -11.22
CA TYR A 28 1.03 11.21 -10.48
C TYR A 28 0.69 12.53 -11.19
N ASP A 29 0.99 12.63 -12.49
CA ASP A 29 0.64 13.79 -13.32
C ASP A 29 -0.87 14.06 -13.29
N ARG A 30 -1.70 13.02 -13.40
CA ARG A 30 -3.15 13.13 -13.27
C ARG A 30 -3.61 13.65 -11.91
N HIS A 31 -2.92 13.31 -10.82
CA HIS A 31 -3.25 13.83 -9.49
C HIS A 31 -2.83 15.29 -9.29
N LEU A 32 -1.76 15.74 -9.95
CA LEU A 32 -1.30 17.13 -9.87
C LEU A 32 -2.07 18.06 -10.79
N ASN A 33 -2.30 17.64 -12.03
CA ASN A 33 -2.82 18.49 -13.11
C ASN A 33 -4.27 18.18 -13.48
N GLY A 34 -4.79 17.02 -13.06
CA GLY A 34 -6.16 16.61 -13.35
C GLY A 34 -7.19 17.19 -12.38
N SER A 35 -8.45 17.21 -12.82
CA SER A 35 -9.58 17.50 -11.93
C SER A 35 -9.85 16.33 -10.98
N VAL A 36 -10.46 16.64 -9.84
CA VAL A 36 -10.93 15.61 -8.89
C VAL A 36 -11.87 14.64 -9.62
N GLY A 37 -11.53 13.34 -9.59
CA GLY A 37 -12.31 12.30 -10.28
C GLY A 37 -11.96 12.11 -11.77
N CYS A 38 -10.88 12.70 -12.26
CA CYS A 38 -10.42 12.49 -13.63
C CYS A 38 -10.12 11.01 -13.93
N ARG A 39 -10.56 10.54 -15.09
CA ARG A 39 -10.35 9.15 -15.55
C ARG A 39 -8.87 8.89 -15.82
N ARG A 40 -8.47 7.63 -15.65
CA ARG A 40 -7.16 7.15 -16.12
C ARG A 40 -7.04 7.42 -17.63
N THR A 41 -5.88 7.90 -18.05
CA THR A 41 -5.60 8.09 -19.47
C THR A 41 -5.42 6.73 -20.17
N VAL A 42 -5.51 6.72 -21.50
CA VAL A 42 -5.28 5.51 -22.28
C VAL A 42 -3.83 5.04 -22.10
N GLU A 43 -2.90 5.98 -22.02
CA GLU A 43 -1.48 5.76 -21.80
C GLU A 43 -1.23 5.15 -20.41
N GLU A 44 -1.85 5.68 -19.35
CA GLU A 44 -1.78 5.11 -18.00
C GLU A 44 -2.24 3.64 -18.01
N CYS A 45 -3.39 3.37 -18.63
CA CYS A 45 -3.94 2.02 -18.72
C CYS A 45 -3.06 1.08 -19.55
N TYR A 46 -2.48 1.57 -20.65
CA TYR A 46 -1.57 0.82 -21.50
C TYR A 46 -0.32 0.40 -20.72
N HIS A 47 0.35 1.35 -20.07
CA HIS A 47 1.57 1.07 -19.31
C HIS A 47 1.29 0.17 -18.10
N TRP A 48 0.18 0.37 -17.40
CA TRP A 48 -0.23 -0.54 -16.32
C TRP A 48 -0.42 -1.97 -16.85
N SER A 49 -1.22 -2.14 -17.91
CA SER A 49 -1.49 -3.46 -18.50
C SER A 49 -0.20 -4.16 -18.96
N GLN A 50 0.67 -3.46 -19.70
CA GLN A 50 1.95 -4.00 -20.16
C GLN A 50 2.86 -4.42 -19.00
N SER A 51 2.96 -3.59 -17.96
CA SER A 51 3.77 -3.93 -16.77
C SER A 51 3.29 -5.22 -16.11
N THR A 52 1.97 -5.41 -16.00
CA THR A 52 1.36 -6.60 -15.41
C THR A 52 1.61 -7.85 -16.26
N VAL A 53 1.41 -7.76 -17.57
CA VAL A 53 1.63 -8.87 -18.51
C VAL A 53 3.09 -9.30 -18.51
N LEU A 54 4.02 -8.34 -18.62
CA LEU A 54 5.44 -8.61 -18.68
C LEU A 54 5.99 -9.12 -17.34
N LEU A 55 5.53 -8.59 -16.20
CA LEU A 55 5.87 -9.13 -14.89
C LEU A 55 5.38 -10.57 -14.74
N ASN A 56 4.13 -10.85 -15.13
CA ASN A 56 3.58 -12.21 -15.09
C ASN A 56 4.42 -13.17 -15.94
N LYS A 57 4.79 -12.76 -17.16
CA LYS A 57 5.68 -13.54 -18.03
C LYS A 57 7.03 -13.79 -17.36
N ARG A 58 7.63 -12.78 -16.72
CA ARG A 58 8.92 -12.93 -16.03
C ARG A 58 8.83 -13.91 -14.86
N LEU A 59 7.74 -13.87 -14.08
CA LEU A 59 7.54 -14.74 -12.92
C LEU A 59 7.29 -16.22 -13.27
N ARG A 60 6.99 -16.54 -14.53
CA ARG A 60 6.85 -17.94 -15.01
C ARG A 60 8.19 -18.63 -15.27
N GLY A 61 9.29 -17.88 -15.35
CA GLY A 61 10.63 -18.42 -15.56
C GLY A 61 11.48 -18.42 -14.28
N PRO A 62 12.65 -19.08 -14.28
CA PRO A 62 13.60 -19.01 -13.17
C PRO A 62 13.97 -17.56 -12.84
N ILE A 63 14.04 -17.21 -11.55
CA ILE A 63 14.36 -15.86 -11.09
C ILE A 63 15.83 -15.83 -10.65
N GLU A 64 16.65 -15.07 -11.38
CA GLU A 64 18.08 -14.88 -11.04
C GLU A 64 18.24 -13.69 -10.10
N ASN A 65 19.42 -13.55 -9.48
CA ASN A 65 19.68 -12.46 -8.54
C ASN A 65 19.47 -11.06 -9.15
N LYS A 66 19.85 -10.87 -10.42
CA LYS A 66 19.68 -9.59 -11.14
C LYS A 66 18.21 -9.17 -11.30
N ASP A 67 17.28 -10.14 -11.33
CA ASP A 67 15.87 -9.88 -11.57
C ASP A 67 15.10 -9.47 -10.31
N LYS A 68 15.67 -9.72 -9.13
CA LYS A 68 14.97 -9.60 -7.84
C LYS A 68 14.52 -8.18 -7.52
N ASP A 69 15.40 -7.19 -7.69
CA ASP A 69 15.05 -5.78 -7.44
C ASP A 69 14.06 -5.22 -8.46
N PRO A 70 14.24 -5.45 -9.77
CA PRO A 70 13.21 -5.09 -10.75
C PRO A 70 11.85 -5.68 -10.40
N ILE A 71 11.78 -6.98 -10.09
CA ILE A 71 10.52 -7.65 -9.73
C ILE A 71 9.88 -7.01 -8.50
N TRP A 72 10.66 -6.78 -7.44
CA TRP A 72 10.15 -6.17 -6.22
C TRP A 72 9.69 -4.72 -6.45
N GLY A 73 10.45 -3.94 -7.22
CA GLY A 73 10.11 -2.57 -7.59
C GLY A 73 8.82 -2.49 -8.40
N THR A 74 8.65 -3.35 -9.39
CA THR A 74 7.41 -3.41 -10.20
C THR A 74 6.22 -3.84 -9.35
N ALA A 75 6.36 -4.85 -8.50
CA ALA A 75 5.28 -5.26 -7.60
C ALA A 75 4.90 -4.13 -6.61
N ALA A 76 5.88 -3.37 -6.11
CA ALA A 76 5.62 -2.20 -5.28
C ALA A 76 4.89 -1.09 -6.04
N ALA A 77 5.29 -0.80 -7.28
CA ALA A 77 4.63 0.18 -8.15
C ALA A 77 3.19 -0.23 -8.48
N LEU A 78 2.91 -1.50 -8.77
CA LEU A 78 1.55 -2.02 -8.98
C LEU A 78 0.66 -1.86 -7.74
N VAL A 79 1.22 -2.04 -6.54
CA VAL A 79 0.51 -1.75 -5.29
C VAL A 79 0.22 -0.25 -5.16
N ILE A 80 1.15 0.63 -5.51
CA ILE A 80 0.90 2.08 -5.50
C ILE A 80 -0.23 2.45 -6.47
N LEU A 81 -0.19 1.91 -7.69
CA LEU A 81 -1.19 2.15 -8.74
C LEU A 81 -2.59 1.72 -8.29
N ILE A 82 -2.74 0.53 -7.69
CA ILE A 82 -4.05 0.04 -7.25
C ILE A 82 -4.64 0.87 -6.11
N PHE A 83 -3.81 1.47 -5.25
CA PHE A 83 -4.27 2.39 -4.21
C PHE A 83 -4.57 3.79 -4.72
N SER A 84 -3.87 4.24 -5.77
CA SER A 84 -3.92 5.63 -6.25
C SER A 84 -4.94 5.85 -7.38
N SER A 85 -5.56 4.79 -7.88
CA SER A 85 -6.48 4.84 -9.03
C SER A 85 -7.75 4.02 -8.77
N PRO A 86 -8.61 4.44 -7.83
CA PRO A 86 -9.89 3.79 -7.59
C PRO A 86 -10.81 3.90 -8.81
N ASP A 87 -11.55 2.84 -9.11
CA ASP A 87 -12.48 2.77 -10.25
C ASP A 87 -13.82 3.49 -10.00
N ALA A 88 -14.09 3.87 -8.76
CA ALA A 88 -15.33 4.48 -8.33
C ALA A 88 -15.29 6.01 -8.44
N TYR A 89 -16.35 6.60 -9.00
CA TYR A 89 -16.50 8.05 -9.14
C TYR A 89 -17.43 8.65 -8.09
N THR A 90 -18.35 7.84 -7.55
CA THR A 90 -19.20 8.21 -6.43
C THR A 90 -18.99 7.25 -5.26
N PRO A 91 -19.29 7.67 -4.02
CA PRO A 91 -19.19 6.77 -2.86
C PRO A 91 -19.97 5.46 -3.03
N GLU A 92 -21.14 5.51 -3.67
CA GLU A 92 -22.03 4.35 -3.89
C GLU A 92 -21.44 3.34 -4.88
N GLN A 93 -20.57 3.80 -5.78
CA GLN A 93 -19.82 2.94 -6.69
C GLN A 93 -18.59 2.31 -6.03
N ALA A 94 -18.15 2.83 -4.89
CA ALA A 94 -17.00 2.32 -4.17
C ALA A 94 -17.39 1.15 -3.26
N TRP A 95 -16.48 0.19 -3.12
CA TRP A 95 -16.58 -0.77 -2.03
C TRP A 95 -16.38 -0.03 -0.69
N PRO A 96 -17.17 -0.29 0.37
CA PRO A 96 -18.11 -1.40 0.54
C PRO A 96 -19.57 -1.11 0.14
N LEU A 97 -19.89 0.08 -0.39
CA LEU A 97 -21.28 0.49 -0.66
C LEU A 97 -21.87 -0.17 -1.91
N LYS A 98 -21.06 -0.41 -2.96
CA LYS A 98 -21.51 -1.14 -4.16
C LYS A 98 -21.89 -2.60 -3.84
N SER A 99 -22.67 -3.25 -4.70
CA SER A 99 -22.89 -4.70 -4.62
C SER A 99 -21.57 -5.47 -4.70
N SER A 100 -21.49 -6.60 -4.00
CA SER A 100 -20.26 -7.37 -3.96
C SER A 100 -19.91 -7.95 -5.33
N ASP A 101 -18.64 -7.88 -5.72
CA ASP A 101 -18.15 -8.43 -6.98
C ASP A 101 -16.76 -9.07 -6.85
N SER A 102 -16.25 -9.66 -7.94
CA SER A 102 -14.96 -10.36 -7.96
C SER A 102 -13.74 -9.43 -7.85
N SER A 103 -13.96 -8.12 -8.00
CA SER A 103 -12.94 -7.07 -7.88
C SER A 103 -12.80 -6.53 -6.45
N ASP A 104 -13.72 -6.89 -5.55
CA ASP A 104 -13.68 -6.50 -4.15
C ASP A 104 -12.37 -6.92 -3.49
N LEU A 105 -11.74 -5.96 -2.81
CA LEU A 105 -10.44 -6.12 -2.15
C LEU A 105 -9.31 -6.55 -3.11
N ASN A 106 -9.38 -6.17 -4.41
CA ASN A 106 -8.29 -6.42 -5.36
C ASN A 106 -6.95 -5.84 -4.90
N TRP A 107 -6.96 -4.68 -4.23
CA TRP A 107 -5.77 -4.08 -3.62
C TRP A 107 -5.12 -5.00 -2.58
N LEU A 108 -5.92 -5.74 -1.81
CA LEU A 108 -5.45 -6.70 -0.81
C LEU A 108 -4.85 -7.92 -1.50
N ARG A 109 -5.52 -8.46 -2.53
CA ARG A 109 -5.01 -9.56 -3.35
C ARG A 109 -3.66 -9.22 -3.95
N MET A 110 -3.52 -8.01 -4.52
CA MET A 110 -2.26 -7.52 -5.09
C MET A 110 -1.18 -7.37 -4.01
N SER A 111 -1.52 -6.80 -2.86
CA SER A 111 -0.57 -6.63 -1.74
C SER A 111 -0.07 -7.99 -1.21
N LYS A 112 -0.95 -8.98 -1.07
CA LYS A 112 -0.57 -10.36 -0.72
C LYS A 112 0.29 -11.02 -1.79
N GLY A 113 -0.05 -10.82 -3.07
CA GLY A 113 0.74 -11.32 -4.20
C GLY A 113 2.15 -10.73 -4.25
N LYS A 114 2.33 -9.46 -3.88
CA LYS A 114 3.66 -8.88 -3.67
C LYS A 114 4.37 -9.57 -2.51
N MET A 115 3.70 -9.74 -1.37
CA MET A 115 4.35 -10.31 -0.18
C MET A 115 4.72 -11.79 -0.35
N SER A 116 4.04 -12.56 -1.19
CA SER A 116 4.47 -13.94 -1.49
C SER A 116 5.83 -14.00 -2.20
N LEU A 117 6.26 -12.91 -2.86
CA LEU A 117 7.59 -12.80 -3.46
C LEU A 117 8.70 -12.56 -2.42
N TRP A 118 8.36 -12.21 -1.18
CA TRP A 118 9.32 -11.77 -0.15
C TRP A 118 10.51 -12.72 0.01
N HIS A 119 10.26 -14.02 0.16
CA HIS A 119 11.32 -15.01 0.36
C HIS A 119 12.12 -15.29 -0.92
N ILE A 120 11.52 -15.10 -2.10
CA ILE A 120 12.15 -15.32 -3.40
C ILE A 120 13.11 -14.18 -3.74
N VAL A 121 12.64 -12.94 -3.63
CA VAL A 121 13.41 -11.75 -3.99
C VAL A 121 14.30 -11.25 -2.86
N ASN A 122 13.91 -11.52 -1.61
CA ASN A 122 14.58 -11.10 -0.38
C ASN A 122 15.07 -9.63 -0.47
N PRO A 123 14.20 -8.63 -0.26
CA PRO A 123 14.59 -7.23 -0.39
C PRO A 123 15.60 -6.76 0.68
N LEU A 124 15.90 -7.60 1.67
CA LEU A 124 16.92 -7.37 2.70
C LEU A 124 18.30 -7.94 2.34
N ARG A 125 18.44 -8.62 1.19
CA ARG A 125 19.74 -9.18 0.76
C ARG A 125 20.81 -8.07 0.63
N PRO A 126 22.10 -8.38 0.87
CA PRO A 126 23.14 -7.36 0.96
C PRO A 126 23.28 -6.47 -0.28
N ASP A 127 23.02 -7.04 -1.47
CA ASP A 127 23.11 -6.39 -2.78
C ASP A 127 21.82 -5.68 -3.23
N SER A 128 20.72 -5.75 -2.47
CA SER A 128 19.45 -5.13 -2.87
C SER A 128 19.43 -3.62 -2.67
N LEU A 129 18.89 -2.92 -3.67
CA LEU A 129 18.56 -1.50 -3.58
C LEU A 129 17.54 -1.21 -2.47
N PHE A 130 16.66 -2.16 -2.16
CA PHE A 130 15.59 -2.01 -1.16
C PHE A 130 16.06 -2.25 0.27
N ARG A 131 17.32 -2.65 0.47
CA ARG A 131 17.89 -2.83 1.82
C ARG A 131 17.86 -1.54 2.64
N VAL A 132 17.84 -0.38 1.99
CA VAL A 132 17.64 0.93 2.64
C VAL A 132 16.33 0.99 3.46
N MET A 133 15.34 0.17 3.11
CA MET A 133 14.05 0.07 3.80
C MET A 133 14.07 -0.92 4.98
N ALA A 134 15.23 -1.41 5.42
CA ALA A 134 15.33 -2.44 6.45
C ALA A 134 14.59 -2.07 7.76
N ALA A 135 14.69 -0.83 8.21
CA ALA A 135 13.97 -0.36 9.39
C ALA A 135 12.44 -0.43 9.19
N THR A 136 11.94 0.00 8.03
CA THR A 136 10.52 -0.11 7.66
C THR A 136 10.06 -1.56 7.62
N PHE A 137 10.89 -2.46 7.10
CA PHE A 137 10.59 -3.89 7.08
C PHE A 137 10.61 -4.52 8.46
N ALA A 138 11.50 -4.09 9.35
CA ALA A 138 11.51 -4.55 10.75
C ALA A 138 10.20 -4.16 11.45
N GLN A 139 9.73 -2.93 11.27
CA GLN A 139 8.42 -2.48 11.79
C GLN A 139 7.26 -3.26 11.19
N MET A 140 7.27 -3.50 9.87
CA MET A 140 6.24 -4.32 9.22
C MET A 140 6.15 -5.71 9.85
N HIS A 141 7.28 -6.29 10.27
CA HIS A 141 7.37 -7.63 10.86
C HIS A 141 7.34 -7.64 12.38
N SER A 142 7.01 -6.52 13.03
CA SER A 142 6.91 -6.48 14.49
C SER A 142 5.90 -7.52 14.98
N PRO A 143 6.15 -8.15 16.14
CA PRO A 143 5.19 -9.03 16.76
C PRO A 143 3.94 -8.24 17.17
N LEU A 144 2.78 -8.89 17.06
CA LEU A 144 1.56 -8.42 17.70
C LEU A 144 1.46 -9.07 19.09
N PRO A 145 0.75 -8.44 20.04
CA PRO A 145 0.53 -9.03 21.36
C PRO A 145 -0.11 -10.42 21.28
N GLU A 146 0.18 -11.29 22.25
CA GLU A 146 -0.38 -12.65 22.30
C GLU A 146 -1.73 -12.70 23.03
N GLY A 147 -2.02 -11.71 23.88
CA GLY A 147 -3.28 -11.62 24.61
C GLY A 147 -3.54 -10.22 25.18
N GLY A 148 -4.75 -10.03 25.70
CA GLY A 148 -5.15 -8.83 26.40
C GLY A 148 -5.50 -7.64 25.51
N MET A 149 -5.71 -6.50 26.16
CA MET A 149 -6.18 -5.26 25.54
C MET A 149 -5.20 -4.09 25.65
N ASP A 150 -3.96 -4.37 26.07
CA ASP A 150 -2.95 -3.35 26.29
C ASP A 150 -2.70 -2.53 25.02
N GLY A 151 -2.73 -1.21 25.15
CA GLY A 151 -2.56 -0.28 24.04
C GLY A 151 -3.77 -0.10 23.13
N ILE A 152 -4.92 -0.76 23.39
CA ILE A 152 -6.15 -0.55 22.62
C ILE A 152 -7.01 0.53 23.29
N PRO A 153 -7.45 1.58 22.56
CA PRO A 153 -8.40 2.56 23.09
C PRO A 153 -9.70 1.87 23.56
N ARG A 154 -10.19 2.21 24.76
CA ARG A 154 -11.35 1.54 25.38
C ARG A 154 -12.58 1.44 24.48
N ALA A 155 -12.87 2.49 23.71
CA ALA A 155 -13.98 2.49 22.77
C ALA A 155 -13.79 1.44 21.66
N LEU A 156 -12.55 1.28 21.16
CA LEU A 156 -12.23 0.28 20.14
C LEU A 156 -12.28 -1.14 20.71
N ALA A 157 -11.79 -1.34 21.94
CA ALA A 157 -11.88 -2.61 22.64
C ALA A 157 -13.34 -3.05 22.83
N SER A 158 -14.21 -2.13 23.28
CA SER A 158 -15.65 -2.37 23.43
C SER A 158 -16.32 -2.74 22.12
N VAL A 159 -16.05 -2.02 21.02
CA VAL A 159 -16.65 -2.32 19.71
C VAL A 159 -16.18 -3.67 19.16
N CYS A 160 -14.94 -4.06 19.43
CA CYS A 160 -14.40 -5.35 19.03
C CYS A 160 -14.77 -6.50 19.99
N ASN A 161 -15.51 -6.22 21.06
CA ASN A 161 -15.77 -7.15 22.16
C ASN A 161 -14.48 -7.84 22.66
N LEU A 162 -13.44 -7.03 22.88
CA LEU A 162 -12.20 -7.50 23.46
C LEU A 162 -12.30 -7.47 24.99
N GLU A 163 -11.64 -8.44 25.60
CA GLU A 163 -11.51 -8.64 27.05
C GLU A 163 -10.05 -8.96 27.37
N ASP A 164 -9.64 -8.91 28.65
CA ASP A 164 -8.24 -9.16 29.04
C ASP A 164 -7.77 -10.58 28.74
N SER A 165 -8.70 -11.54 28.65
CA SER A 165 -8.44 -12.92 28.22
C SER A 165 -8.57 -13.13 26.70
N SER A 166 -8.85 -12.09 25.92
CA SER A 166 -8.93 -12.20 24.46
C SER A 166 -7.56 -12.49 23.86
N THR A 167 -7.56 -13.35 22.86
CA THR A 167 -6.38 -13.78 22.09
C THR A 167 -6.73 -13.81 20.61
N ALA A 168 -5.75 -14.09 19.76
CA ALA A 168 -5.96 -14.26 18.33
C ALA A 168 -6.89 -15.44 18.00
N GLU A 169 -6.92 -16.46 18.85
CA GLU A 169 -7.73 -17.66 18.71
C GLU A 169 -9.18 -17.42 19.14
N THR A 170 -9.40 -16.60 20.18
CA THR A 170 -10.74 -16.39 20.76
C THR A 170 -11.48 -15.21 20.15
N ASN A 171 -10.78 -14.22 19.59
CA ASN A 171 -11.41 -13.04 18.99
C ASN A 171 -10.85 -12.75 17.59
N THR A 172 -11.75 -12.75 16.59
CA THR A 172 -11.38 -12.55 15.18
C THR A 172 -10.87 -11.14 14.87
N TYR A 173 -11.22 -10.13 15.68
CA TYR A 173 -10.76 -8.76 15.52
C TYR A 173 -9.43 -8.48 16.19
N PHE A 174 -8.94 -9.39 17.05
CA PHE A 174 -7.84 -9.17 17.98
C PHE A 174 -6.59 -8.55 17.33
N HIS A 175 -5.98 -9.23 16.35
CA HIS A 175 -4.79 -8.72 15.67
C HIS A 175 -5.05 -7.42 14.90
N ALA A 176 -6.24 -7.27 14.31
CA ALA A 176 -6.61 -6.08 13.55
C ALA A 176 -6.79 -4.87 14.48
N ALA A 177 -7.42 -5.04 15.64
CA ALA A 177 -7.60 -3.99 16.63
C ALA A 177 -6.26 -3.53 17.22
N HIS A 178 -5.37 -4.47 17.58
CA HIS A 178 -4.02 -4.16 18.04
C HIS A 178 -3.23 -3.39 16.97
N ALA A 179 -3.23 -3.88 15.72
CA ALA A 179 -2.50 -3.23 14.63
C ALA A 179 -3.05 -1.83 14.28
N VAL A 180 -4.38 -1.63 14.30
CA VAL A 180 -4.98 -0.29 14.12
C VAL A 180 -4.59 0.65 15.24
N SER A 181 -4.64 0.18 16.49
CA SER A 181 -4.35 1.01 17.67
C SER A 181 -2.94 1.61 17.60
N GLN A 182 -1.95 0.80 17.22
CA GLN A 182 -0.57 1.28 17.03
C GLN A 182 -0.46 2.40 16.00
N ILE A 183 -1.30 2.42 14.96
CA ILE A 183 -1.28 3.47 13.93
C ILE A 183 -2.09 4.70 14.38
N LEU A 184 -3.16 4.49 15.16
CA LEU A 184 -3.99 5.57 15.68
C LEU A 184 -3.22 6.46 16.65
N ASP A 185 -2.33 5.87 17.45
CA ASP A 185 -1.50 6.58 18.43
C ASP A 185 -0.42 7.45 17.77
N LEU A 186 -0.09 7.22 16.50
CA LEU A 186 0.90 8.01 15.77
C LEU A 186 0.31 9.33 15.27
N PRO A 187 1.04 10.46 15.46
CA PRO A 187 0.73 11.71 14.77
C PRO A 187 0.66 11.52 13.26
N ASP A 188 -0.23 12.25 12.59
CA ASP A 188 -0.39 12.15 11.12
C ASP A 188 0.93 12.44 10.36
N SER A 189 1.82 13.27 10.92
CA SER A 189 3.16 13.56 10.41
C SER A 189 4.11 12.35 10.44
N GLU A 190 3.90 11.42 11.37
CA GLU A 190 4.81 10.30 11.66
C GLU A 190 4.33 8.97 11.07
N VAL A 191 3.13 8.92 10.49
CA VAL A 191 2.63 7.72 9.80
C VAL A 191 3.53 7.37 8.61
N THR A 192 4.14 6.18 8.67
CA THR A 192 5.00 5.62 7.61
C THR A 192 4.46 4.29 7.08
N THR A 193 5.09 3.76 6.03
CA THR A 193 4.71 2.49 5.41
C THR A 193 4.84 1.29 6.37
N GLY A 194 5.73 1.32 7.36
CA GLY A 194 5.95 0.18 8.27
C GLY A 194 4.70 -0.18 9.09
N PRO A 195 4.22 0.73 9.97
CA PRO A 195 3.03 0.50 10.80
C PRO A 195 1.78 0.19 9.98
N THR A 196 1.58 0.88 8.85
CA THR A 196 0.42 0.62 7.97
C THR A 196 0.41 -0.79 7.38
N GLN A 197 1.57 -1.40 7.16
CA GLN A 197 1.68 -2.78 6.67
C GLN A 197 1.39 -3.81 7.77
N LEU A 198 1.59 -3.46 9.04
CA LEU A 198 1.27 -4.35 10.17
C LEU A 198 -0.22 -4.71 10.19
N PHE A 199 -1.10 -3.72 10.00
CA PHE A 199 -2.53 -3.98 9.84
C PHE A 199 -2.83 -4.83 8.60
N MET A 200 -2.16 -4.58 7.47
CA MET A 200 -2.40 -5.42 6.29
C MET A 200 -2.03 -6.89 6.51
N ARG A 201 -1.04 -7.18 7.37
CA ARG A 201 -0.70 -8.55 7.79
C ARG A 201 -1.82 -9.20 8.61
N SER A 202 -2.60 -8.44 9.38
CA SER A 202 -3.74 -8.98 10.13
C SER A 202 -4.94 -9.31 9.23
N ILE A 203 -4.95 -8.88 7.96
CA ILE A 203 -6.02 -9.19 7.01
C ILE A 203 -5.84 -10.57 6.39
N HIS A 204 -6.19 -11.60 7.14
CA HIS A 204 -6.18 -12.99 6.67
C HIS A 204 -7.26 -13.82 7.37
N GLY A 205 -7.50 -15.03 6.86
CA GLY A 205 -8.34 -16.03 7.51
C GLY A 205 -9.74 -15.51 7.90
N PRO A 206 -10.17 -15.72 9.16
CA PRO A 206 -11.49 -15.29 9.62
C PRO A 206 -11.75 -13.78 9.51
N PHE A 207 -10.76 -12.92 9.77
CA PHE A 207 -10.95 -11.46 9.69
C PHE A 207 -11.16 -10.99 8.24
N GLU A 208 -10.44 -11.56 7.28
CA GLU A 208 -10.67 -11.28 5.86
C GLU A 208 -12.10 -11.69 5.42
N ASN A 209 -12.60 -12.81 5.95
CA ASN A 209 -13.97 -13.25 5.66
C ASN A 209 -15.02 -12.25 6.18
N LEU A 210 -14.78 -11.62 7.34
CA LEU A 210 -15.64 -10.56 7.87
C LEU A 210 -15.66 -9.33 6.95
N LEU A 211 -14.51 -8.91 6.43
CA LEU A 211 -14.44 -7.83 5.44
C LEU A 211 -15.24 -8.17 4.18
N ARG A 212 -15.11 -9.39 3.65
CA ARG A 212 -15.87 -9.83 2.47
C ARG A 212 -17.38 -9.85 2.72
N LYS A 213 -17.80 -10.16 3.94
CA LYS A 213 -19.19 -10.10 4.40
C LYS A 213 -19.65 -8.69 4.77
N LYS A 214 -18.78 -7.69 4.66
CA LYS A 214 -19.06 -6.29 5.02
C LYS A 214 -19.50 -6.15 6.48
N ASP A 215 -18.90 -6.95 7.36
CA ASP A 215 -19.13 -6.84 8.80
C ASP A 215 -18.84 -5.41 9.29
N PRO A 216 -19.76 -4.78 10.05
CA PRO A 216 -19.60 -3.38 10.46
C PRO A 216 -18.34 -3.09 11.28
N VAL A 217 -17.94 -4.02 12.16
CA VAL A 217 -16.75 -3.84 13.02
C VAL A 217 -15.48 -3.98 12.20
N ALA A 218 -15.42 -4.97 11.31
CA ALA A 218 -14.30 -5.15 10.40
C ALA A 218 -14.15 -3.94 9.45
N LEU A 219 -15.27 -3.41 8.93
CA LEU A 219 -15.26 -2.20 8.10
C LEU A 219 -14.82 -0.97 8.88
N LEU A 220 -15.21 -0.82 10.15
CA LEU A 220 -14.75 0.26 11.01
C LEU A 220 -13.23 0.21 11.20
N LEU A 221 -12.67 -0.96 11.52
CA LEU A 221 -11.22 -1.15 11.67
C LEU A 221 -10.48 -0.79 10.37
N LEU A 222 -10.98 -1.25 9.24
CA LEU A 222 -10.41 -0.94 7.93
C LEU A 222 -10.52 0.56 7.60
N TYR A 223 -11.62 1.22 7.94
CA TYR A 223 -11.81 2.66 7.76
C TYR A 223 -10.80 3.46 8.60
N LEU A 224 -10.64 3.12 9.87
CA LEU A 224 -9.68 3.78 10.77
C LEU A 224 -8.25 3.65 10.23
N TRP A 225 -7.90 2.47 9.74
CA TRP A 225 -6.64 2.25 9.04
C TRP A 225 -6.51 3.10 7.76
N TYR A 226 -7.51 3.10 6.88
CA TYR A 226 -7.48 3.86 5.62
C TYR A 226 -7.30 5.37 5.88
N ARG A 227 -7.96 5.90 6.91
CA ARG A 227 -7.84 7.31 7.29
C ARG A 227 -6.38 7.71 7.58
N LYS A 228 -5.62 6.83 8.23
CA LYS A 228 -4.19 7.05 8.49
C LYS A 228 -3.33 6.72 7.26
N ALA A 229 -3.59 5.60 6.60
CA ALA A 229 -2.81 5.15 5.44
C ALA A 229 -2.91 6.12 4.24
N SER A 230 -4.08 6.70 4.00
CA SER A 230 -4.29 7.73 2.96
C SER A 230 -3.40 8.96 3.14
N ARG A 231 -2.96 9.28 4.36
CA ARG A 231 -2.00 10.36 4.60
C ARG A 231 -0.63 10.08 3.99
N ILE A 232 -0.24 8.81 3.87
CA ILE A 232 1.01 8.44 3.19
C ILE A 232 0.90 8.78 1.70
N ILE A 233 -0.19 8.39 1.05
CA ILE A 233 -0.43 8.67 -0.38
C ILE A 233 -0.56 10.18 -0.60
N ALA A 234 -1.30 10.88 0.26
CA ALA A 234 -1.41 12.33 0.20
C ALA A 234 -0.05 13.02 0.35
N LYS A 235 0.82 12.57 1.27
CA LYS A 235 2.20 13.09 1.38
C LYS A 235 3.02 12.83 0.12
N TRP A 236 2.90 11.66 -0.49
CA TRP A 236 3.57 11.36 -1.76
C TRP A 236 3.15 12.31 -2.88
N ILE A 237 1.87 12.70 -2.93
CA ILE A 237 1.35 13.67 -3.91
C ILE A 237 1.76 15.11 -3.55
N LEU A 238 1.77 15.46 -2.26
CA LEU A 238 1.94 16.85 -1.78
C LEU A 238 3.39 17.26 -1.46
N GLN A 239 4.32 16.33 -1.19
CA GLN A 239 5.70 16.71 -0.81
C GLN A 239 6.47 17.36 -1.96
N GLU A 240 6.16 17.04 -3.21
CA GLU A 240 6.85 17.59 -4.38
C GLU A 240 6.23 18.87 -4.95
N SER A 241 4.98 19.20 -4.61
CA SER A 241 4.44 20.52 -4.92
C SER A 241 5.15 21.62 -4.11
N SER A 242 5.50 21.36 -2.84
CA SER A 242 6.26 22.32 -2.02
C SER A 242 7.69 22.59 -2.51
N VAL A 243 8.34 21.60 -3.14
CA VAL A 243 9.70 21.75 -3.71
C VAL A 243 9.64 22.47 -5.05
N ALA A 244 8.62 22.21 -5.88
CA ALA A 244 8.41 22.94 -7.14
C ALA A 244 8.16 24.44 -6.90
N TYR A 245 7.37 24.80 -5.87
CA TYR A 245 7.14 26.20 -5.49
C TYR A 245 8.36 26.87 -4.84
N ALA A 246 9.23 26.12 -4.14
CA ALA A 246 10.45 26.67 -3.56
C ALA A 246 11.60 26.87 -4.57
N SER A 247 11.46 26.34 -5.80
CA SER A 247 12.45 26.46 -6.88
C SER A 247 12.04 27.40 -8.03
N ALA A 248 10.87 28.02 -7.96
CA ALA A 248 10.51 29.10 -8.87
C ALA A 248 11.30 30.36 -8.46
N PRO A 249 12.12 30.96 -9.33
CA PRO A 249 12.67 32.28 -9.05
C PRO A 249 11.50 33.25 -8.96
N ASP A 250 11.46 34.04 -7.88
CA ASP A 250 10.62 35.23 -7.81
C ASP A 250 10.94 36.09 -9.05
N ASP A 251 10.00 36.17 -9.99
CA ASP A 251 10.03 37.13 -11.09
C ASP A 251 9.23 38.36 -10.65
N PRO A 252 9.88 39.46 -10.21
CA PRO A 252 9.19 40.68 -9.83
C PRO A 252 8.97 41.50 -11.09
N ARG A 253 8.03 41.07 -11.94
CA ARG A 253 7.44 41.88 -13.00
C ARG A 253 6.22 41.20 -13.63
N LEU A 254 5.06 41.36 -13.00
CA LEU A 254 3.75 41.53 -13.64
C LEU A 254 2.79 42.18 -12.63
#